data_AF-A0A0A2ICS3-F1
#
_entry.id   AF-A0A0A2ICS3-F1
#
_cell.length_a   1.000
_cell.length_b   1.000
_cell.length_c   1.000
_cell.angle_alpha   90.00
_cell.angle_beta   90.00
_cell.angle_gamma   90.00
#
_symmetry.space_group_name_H-M   'P 1'
#
loop_
_entity.id
_entity.type
_entity.pdbx_description
1 polymer ?
#
loop_
_entity_poly.entity_id
_entity_poly.type
_entity_poly.pdbx_seq_one_letter_code
_entity_poly.pdbx_strand_id
1 'polypeptide(L)'
;MSQYYPQHTKAIHLNFIPVTPPYPWRSPYQFIKSLLSVPFSAKDRGYIARTLGYFTGGNAYMKQQETRPQTLGYGLHDSPVGLLAWIYDKMHTWSDNYSWTDEEILTWVSVYYFSTAGPMASTRIYYEASAPKRSGSAAISEDESQEDLLEKKDLNYMSLDQVLGVRAPQCVRFAVAQFAEEIIMCPMAWCRSIGDIVQETEYDRGGHFAAWEVPELLASDIKRFLSNNGPAYGAVANRNGY
;
A
#
# COMPACT_ATOMS: atom_id res chain seq x y z
N MET A 1 5.26 3.60 -9.72
CA MET A 1 5.17 4.58 -10.82
C MET A 1 6.27 5.64 -10.77
N SER A 2 6.35 6.46 -9.71
CA SER A 2 7.35 7.54 -9.60
C SER A 2 8.81 7.09 -9.77
N GLN A 3 9.17 5.91 -9.24
CA GLN A 3 10.53 5.35 -9.38
C GLN A 3 10.93 5.02 -10.82
N TYR A 4 9.99 4.46 -11.60
CA TYR A 4 10.27 4.00 -12.96
C TYR A 4 10.05 5.10 -14.00
N TYR A 5 9.15 6.05 -13.72
CA TYR A 5 8.78 7.13 -14.64
C TYR A 5 8.81 8.50 -13.96
N PRO A 6 9.94 8.93 -13.37
CA PRO A 6 10.05 10.19 -12.63
C PRO A 6 9.84 11.42 -13.52
N GLN A 7 10.08 11.30 -14.82
CA GLN A 7 9.88 12.40 -15.76
C GLN A 7 8.40 12.62 -16.09
N HIS A 8 7.56 11.59 -15.99
CA HIS A 8 6.14 11.63 -16.36
C HIS A 8 5.21 11.65 -15.14
N THR A 9 5.65 11.08 -14.02
CA THR A 9 4.89 11.10 -12.77
C THR A 9 5.24 12.36 -11.99
N LYS A 10 4.37 13.38 -12.00
CA LYS A 10 4.64 14.67 -11.33
C LYS A 10 3.97 14.82 -9.96
N ALA A 11 2.87 14.12 -9.75
CA ALA A 11 2.10 14.15 -8.53
C ALA A 11 1.51 12.77 -8.25
N ILE A 12 1.43 12.37 -6.97
CA ILE A 12 0.78 11.14 -6.52
C ILE A 12 -0.08 11.46 -5.30
N HIS A 13 -1.32 10.99 -5.29
CA HIS A 13 -2.19 10.97 -4.11
C HIS A 13 -2.29 9.53 -3.60
N LEU A 14 -2.10 9.32 -2.30
CA LEU A 14 -2.20 8.02 -1.64
C LEU A 14 -3.18 8.10 -0.47
N ASN A 15 -4.11 7.14 -0.41
CA ASN A 15 -4.95 6.91 0.77
C ASN A 15 -4.55 5.67 1.58
N PHE A 16 -3.59 4.88 1.08
CA PHE A 16 -2.99 3.76 1.77
C PHE A 16 -1.47 3.93 1.78
N ILE A 17 -0.91 4.15 2.97
CA ILE A 17 0.45 4.67 3.14
C ILE A 17 1.23 3.75 4.07
N PRO A 18 1.61 2.56 3.61
CA PRO A 18 2.38 1.68 4.44
C PRO A 18 3.81 2.26 4.45
N VAL A 19 4.31 2.63 5.63
CA VAL A 19 5.66 3.19 5.84
C VAL A 19 6.38 2.49 6.96
N THR A 20 7.70 2.37 6.83
CA THR A 20 8.53 1.86 7.91
C THR A 20 8.79 2.96 8.95
N PRO A 21 8.89 2.60 10.24
CA PRO A 21 9.38 3.53 11.25
C PRO A 21 10.74 4.09 10.84
N PRO A 22 11.02 5.38 11.11
CA PRO A 22 12.32 5.95 10.81
C PRO A 22 13.40 5.23 11.61
N TYR A 23 14.50 4.84 10.96
CA TYR A 23 15.67 4.26 11.62
C TYR A 23 16.79 5.29 11.79
N PRO A 24 17.58 5.23 12.87
CA PRO A 24 18.62 6.22 13.15
C PRO A 24 19.67 6.30 12.03
N TRP A 25 19.99 5.20 11.35
CA TRP A 25 20.96 5.16 10.24
C TRP A 25 20.40 5.62 8.89
N ARG A 26 19.07 5.64 8.70
CA ARG A 26 18.42 6.09 7.44
C ARG A 26 17.93 7.54 7.53
N SER A 27 17.39 7.93 8.67
CA SER A 27 16.86 9.28 8.88
C SER A 27 16.99 9.70 10.34
N PRO A 28 18.20 10.13 10.78
CA PRO A 28 18.46 10.48 12.17
C PRO A 28 17.49 11.55 12.70
N TYR A 29 17.23 12.58 11.90
CA TYR A 29 16.30 13.65 12.27
C TYR A 29 14.86 13.15 12.47
N GLN A 30 14.33 12.34 11.54
CA GLN A 30 12.97 11.79 11.67
C GLN A 30 12.88 10.77 12.81
N PHE A 31 13.96 10.00 13.04
CA PHE A 31 14.03 9.07 14.17
C PHE A 31 13.94 9.80 15.51
N ILE A 32 14.75 10.85 15.72
CA ILE A 32 14.71 11.66 16.95
C ILE A 32 13.34 12.33 17.09
N LYS A 33 12.82 12.93 16.02
CA LYS A 33 11.49 13.55 16.03
C LYS A 33 10.40 12.56 16.41
N SER A 34 10.45 11.35 15.86
CA SER A 34 9.53 10.26 16.19
C SER A 34 9.65 9.87 17.66
N LEU A 35 10.87 9.67 18.17
CA LEU A 35 11.12 9.30 19.57
C LEU A 35 10.54 10.32 20.57
N LEU A 36 10.58 11.60 20.22
CA LEU A 36 10.11 12.69 21.08
C LEU A 36 8.61 12.99 20.96
N SER A 37 7.91 12.46 19.96
CA SER A 37 6.49 12.78 19.71
C SER A 37 5.58 11.55 19.82
N VAL A 38 5.91 10.47 19.12
CA VAL A 38 5.06 9.29 18.95
C VAL A 38 4.73 8.59 20.27
N PRO A 39 5.69 8.31 21.19
CA PRO A 39 5.37 7.66 22.46
C PRO A 39 4.40 8.45 23.34
N PHE A 40 4.40 9.78 23.22
CA PHE A 40 3.60 10.68 24.05
C PHE A 40 2.21 10.98 23.47
N SER A 41 1.99 10.66 22.19
CA SER A 41 0.72 10.85 21.49
C SER A 41 -0.17 9.60 21.61
N ALA A 42 -1.31 9.73 22.31
CA ALA A 42 -2.27 8.62 22.44
C ALA A 42 -2.81 8.16 21.07
N LYS A 43 -3.01 9.12 20.16
CA LYS A 43 -3.42 8.90 18.78
C LYS A 43 -2.41 8.03 18.02
N ASP A 44 -1.14 8.41 18.05
CA ASP A 44 -0.08 7.68 17.33
C ASP A 44 0.15 6.27 17.90
N ARG A 45 0.03 6.11 19.22
CA ARG A 45 0.04 4.78 19.85
C ARG A 45 -1.13 3.91 19.36
N GLY A 46 -2.31 4.49 19.20
CA GLY A 46 -3.48 3.81 18.63
C GLY A 46 -3.23 3.33 17.19
N TYR A 47 -2.66 4.19 16.34
CA TYR A 47 -2.28 3.83 14.97
C TYR A 47 -1.30 2.66 14.91
N ILE A 48 -0.25 2.71 15.74
CA ILE A 48 0.73 1.63 15.82
C ILE A 48 0.09 0.33 16.31
N ALA A 49 -0.76 0.40 17.34
CA ALA A 49 -1.46 -0.77 17.87
C ALA A 49 -2.35 -1.44 16.82
N ARG A 50 -3.09 -0.65 16.03
CA ARG A 50 -3.90 -1.16 14.92
C ARG A 50 -3.06 -1.89 13.88
N THR A 51 -1.98 -1.26 13.43
CA THR A 51 -1.03 -1.83 12.47
C THR A 51 -0.40 -3.13 12.99
N LEU A 52 -0.01 -3.19 14.27
CA LEU A 52 0.49 -4.41 14.90
C LEU A 52 -0.57 -5.51 14.94
N GLY A 53 -1.83 -5.17 15.25
CA GLY A 53 -2.96 -6.11 15.19
C GLY A 53 -3.12 -6.72 13.80
N TYR A 54 -3.06 -5.89 12.75
CA TYR A 54 -3.10 -6.37 11.37
C TYR A 54 -1.94 -7.32 11.04
N PHE A 55 -0.70 -6.97 11.40
CA PHE A 55 0.47 -7.81 11.10
C PHE A 55 0.50 -9.13 11.88
N THR A 56 -0.12 -9.19 13.05
CA THR A 56 -0.14 -10.39 13.91
C THR A 56 -1.33 -11.31 13.65
N GLY A 57 -2.47 -10.79 13.17
CA GLY A 57 -3.67 -11.60 12.96
C GLY A 57 -4.42 -11.38 11.65
N GLY A 58 -4.27 -10.24 10.98
CA GLY A 58 -5.08 -9.85 9.82
C GLY A 58 -4.51 -10.23 8.43
N ASN A 59 -3.25 -10.68 8.37
CA ASN A 59 -2.51 -10.83 7.11
C ASN A 59 -2.38 -12.28 6.59
N ALA A 60 -3.08 -13.26 7.17
CA ALA A 60 -2.96 -14.66 6.73
C ALA A 60 -3.35 -14.87 5.25
N TYR A 61 -4.35 -14.11 4.78
CA TYR A 61 -4.79 -14.13 3.38
C TYR A 61 -3.65 -13.78 2.41
N MET A 62 -2.82 -12.80 2.80
CA MET A 62 -1.66 -12.31 2.05
C MET A 62 -0.64 -13.43 1.92
N LYS A 63 -0.32 -14.11 3.04
CA LYS A 63 0.67 -15.19 3.03
C LYS A 63 0.29 -16.35 2.12
N GLN A 64 -1.00 -16.68 2.05
CA GLN A 64 -1.51 -17.73 1.16
C GLN A 64 -1.35 -17.33 -0.32
N GLN A 65 -1.69 -16.09 -0.65
CA GLN A 65 -1.57 -15.56 -2.01
C GLN A 65 -0.11 -15.35 -2.45
N GLU A 66 0.78 -14.99 -1.54
CA GLU A 66 2.22 -14.87 -1.79
C GLU A 66 2.87 -16.22 -2.11
N THR A 67 2.46 -17.29 -1.44
CA THR A 67 3.20 -18.56 -1.49
C THR A 67 2.59 -19.60 -2.41
N ARG A 68 1.25 -19.67 -2.49
CA ARG A 68 0.52 -20.71 -3.22
C ARG A 68 -0.72 -20.12 -3.94
N PRO A 69 -0.56 -19.06 -4.77
CA PRO A 69 -1.69 -18.41 -5.44
C PRO A 69 -2.47 -19.36 -6.35
N GLN A 70 -1.78 -20.24 -7.07
CA GLN A 70 -2.41 -21.19 -8.00
C GLN A 70 -3.31 -22.19 -7.26
N THR A 71 -2.83 -22.74 -6.14
CA THR A 71 -3.60 -23.70 -5.33
C THR A 71 -4.85 -23.06 -4.75
N LEU A 72 -4.73 -21.84 -4.21
CA LEU A 72 -5.87 -21.07 -3.73
C LEU A 72 -6.85 -20.74 -4.88
N GLY A 73 -6.31 -20.35 -6.02
CA GLY A 73 -7.07 -19.95 -7.20
C GLY A 73 -8.05 -21.01 -7.69
N TYR A 74 -7.69 -22.30 -7.66
CA TYR A 74 -8.62 -23.38 -8.02
C TYR A 74 -9.88 -23.39 -7.13
N GLY A 75 -9.71 -23.26 -5.81
CA GLY A 75 -10.84 -23.24 -4.88
C GLY A 75 -11.72 -22.00 -5.03
N LEU A 76 -11.10 -20.84 -5.22
CA LEU A 76 -11.82 -19.58 -5.46
C LEU A 76 -12.58 -19.58 -6.79
N HIS A 77 -12.06 -20.29 -7.80
CA HIS A 77 -12.70 -20.39 -9.11
C HIS A 77 -13.86 -21.40 -9.11
N ASP A 78 -13.70 -22.53 -8.41
CA ASP A 78 -14.70 -23.61 -8.39
C ASP A 78 -15.95 -23.23 -7.59
N SER A 79 -15.80 -22.48 -6.50
CA SER A 79 -16.90 -22.13 -5.60
C SER A 79 -17.17 -20.62 -5.54
N PRO A 80 -18.28 -20.12 -6.12
CA PRO A 80 -18.66 -18.71 -5.97
C PRO A 80 -18.94 -18.33 -4.51
N VAL A 81 -19.41 -19.27 -3.68
CA VAL A 81 -19.59 -19.06 -2.24
C VAL A 81 -18.24 -18.96 -1.52
N GLY A 82 -17.25 -19.75 -1.94
CA GLY A 82 -15.88 -19.66 -1.43
C GLY A 82 -15.24 -18.32 -1.76
N LEU A 83 -15.42 -17.84 -2.99
CA LEU A 83 -14.97 -16.51 -3.41
C LEU A 83 -15.68 -15.39 -2.64
N LEU A 84 -17.00 -15.48 -2.49
CA LEU A 84 -17.80 -14.54 -1.71
C LEU A 84 -17.27 -14.43 -0.28
N ALA A 85 -17.10 -15.56 0.41
CA ALA A 85 -16.57 -15.57 1.77
C ALA A 85 -15.16 -14.96 1.86
N TRP A 86 -14.29 -15.28 0.90
CA TRP A 86 -12.90 -14.78 0.86
C TRP A 86 -12.82 -13.25 0.68
N ILE A 87 -13.71 -12.67 -0.13
CA ILE A 87 -13.76 -11.22 -0.38
C ILE A 87 -14.53 -10.50 0.73
N TYR A 88 -15.71 -11.01 1.11
CA TYR A 88 -16.59 -10.36 2.07
C TYR A 88 -15.95 -10.21 3.45
N ASP A 89 -15.14 -11.19 3.88
CA ASP A 89 -14.36 -11.08 5.12
C ASP A 89 -13.54 -9.78 5.17
N LYS A 90 -12.99 -9.34 4.03
CA LYS A 90 -12.21 -8.09 3.94
C LYS A 90 -13.09 -6.86 3.84
N MET A 91 -14.16 -6.93 3.04
CA MET A 91 -15.15 -5.84 2.95
C MET A 91 -15.72 -5.51 4.33
N HIS A 92 -16.08 -6.53 5.10
CA HIS A 92 -16.59 -6.35 6.46
C HIS A 92 -15.50 -5.83 7.42
N THR A 93 -14.34 -6.50 7.48
CA THR A 93 -13.32 -6.21 8.52
C THR A 93 -12.56 -4.91 8.28
N TRP A 94 -12.41 -4.47 7.03
CA TRP A 94 -11.57 -3.30 6.68
C TRP A 94 -12.36 -2.00 6.49
N SER A 95 -13.68 -2.04 6.68
CA SER A 95 -14.53 -0.85 6.57
C SER A 95 -14.76 -0.19 7.93
N ASP A 96 -15.05 1.10 7.92
CA ASP A 96 -15.55 1.84 9.09
C ASP A 96 -17.06 1.62 9.25
N ASN A 97 -17.45 0.44 9.72
CA ASN A 97 -18.84 0.04 9.95
C ASN A 97 -19.78 0.30 8.74
N TYR A 98 -19.22 0.28 7.53
CA TYR A 98 -19.98 0.53 6.32
C TYR A 98 -21.06 -0.54 6.15
N SER A 99 -22.30 -0.10 5.96
CA SER A 99 -23.46 -0.97 5.82
C SER A 99 -23.57 -1.49 4.40
N TRP A 100 -22.70 -2.45 4.05
CA TRP A 100 -22.71 -3.11 2.75
C TRP A 100 -24.06 -3.76 2.46
N THR A 101 -24.62 -3.44 1.30
CA THR A 101 -25.81 -4.12 0.78
C THR A 101 -25.44 -5.43 0.08
N ASP A 102 -26.38 -6.38 0.05
CA ASP A 102 -26.20 -7.64 -0.68
C ASP A 102 -25.84 -7.39 -2.15
N GLU A 103 -26.50 -6.44 -2.80
CA GLU A 103 -26.23 -6.01 -4.18
C GLU A 103 -24.79 -5.51 -4.37
N GLU A 104 -24.25 -4.71 -3.46
CA GLU A 104 -22.86 -4.23 -3.56
C GLU A 104 -21.87 -5.37 -3.41
N ILE A 105 -22.08 -6.24 -2.42
CA ILE A 105 -21.23 -7.40 -2.16
C ILE A 105 -21.22 -8.33 -3.39
N LEU A 106 -22.42 -8.65 -3.90
CA LEU A 106 -22.56 -9.50 -5.08
C LEU A 106 -21.98 -8.84 -6.33
N THR A 107 -22.11 -7.52 -6.47
CA THR A 107 -21.50 -6.77 -7.58
C THR A 107 -19.97 -6.89 -7.53
N TRP A 108 -19.36 -6.68 -6.37
CA TRP A 108 -17.92 -6.81 -6.19
C TRP A 108 -17.46 -8.23 -6.54
N VAL A 109 -18.08 -9.25 -5.96
CA VAL A 109 -17.73 -10.66 -6.20
C VAL A 109 -17.92 -11.04 -7.68
N SER A 110 -18.98 -10.52 -8.32
CA SER A 110 -19.28 -10.76 -9.74
C SER A 110 -18.18 -10.25 -10.66
N VAL A 111 -17.55 -9.11 -10.36
CA VAL A 111 -16.43 -8.59 -11.14
C VAL A 111 -15.26 -9.59 -11.15
N TYR A 112 -14.98 -10.26 -10.03
CA TYR A 112 -13.94 -11.27 -9.97
C TYR A 112 -14.38 -12.57 -10.66
N TYR A 113 -15.59 -13.04 -10.36
CA TYR A 113 -16.09 -14.34 -10.82
C TYR A 113 -16.32 -14.39 -12.34
N PHE A 114 -16.94 -13.36 -12.92
CA PHE A 114 -17.26 -13.32 -14.35
C PHE A 114 -16.17 -12.69 -15.22
N SER A 115 -15.05 -12.25 -14.65
CA SER A 115 -13.92 -11.78 -15.45
C SER A 115 -13.32 -12.92 -16.28
N THR A 116 -12.89 -12.64 -17.50
CA THR A 116 -12.26 -13.63 -18.38
C THR A 116 -11.04 -14.31 -17.74
N ALA A 117 -10.30 -13.59 -16.90
CA ALA A 117 -9.13 -14.11 -16.21
C ALA A 117 -9.48 -14.89 -14.92
N GLY A 118 -10.70 -14.75 -14.43
CA GLY A 118 -11.20 -15.36 -13.20
C GLY A 118 -10.57 -14.81 -11.92
N PRO A 119 -11.03 -15.30 -10.74
CA PRO A 119 -10.57 -14.82 -9.43
C PRO A 119 -9.11 -15.15 -9.13
N MET A 120 -8.53 -16.16 -9.80
CA MET A 120 -7.12 -16.52 -9.62
C MET A 120 -6.17 -15.39 -10.05
N ALA A 121 -6.54 -14.62 -11.08
CA ALA A 121 -5.67 -13.57 -11.62
C ALA A 121 -5.32 -12.50 -10.58
N SER A 122 -6.28 -12.12 -9.72
CA SER A 122 -6.05 -11.13 -8.66
C SER A 122 -5.11 -11.64 -7.57
N THR A 123 -5.04 -12.95 -7.32
CA THR A 123 -4.17 -13.52 -6.28
C THR A 123 -2.69 -13.50 -6.65
N ARG A 124 -2.39 -13.48 -7.96
CA ARG A 124 -1.02 -13.62 -8.47
C ARG A 124 -0.17 -12.37 -8.20
N ILE A 125 -0.79 -11.20 -8.00
CA ILE A 125 -0.07 -9.97 -7.68
C ILE A 125 0.76 -10.09 -6.40
N TYR A 126 0.27 -10.84 -5.39
CA TYR A 126 0.98 -11.06 -4.13
C TYR A 126 2.23 -11.91 -4.34
N TYR A 127 2.10 -12.99 -5.13
CA TYR A 127 3.24 -13.81 -5.51
C TYR A 127 4.29 -12.98 -6.25
N GLU A 128 3.89 -12.21 -7.27
CA GLU A 128 4.82 -11.38 -8.06
C GLU A 128 5.44 -10.25 -7.24
N ALA A 129 4.69 -9.65 -6.32
CA ALA A 129 5.21 -8.64 -5.40
C ALA A 129 6.23 -9.24 -4.41
N SER A 130 6.07 -10.51 -4.03
CA SER A 130 6.98 -11.25 -3.15
C SER A 130 8.13 -11.95 -3.89
N ALA A 131 8.03 -12.12 -5.21
CA ALA A 131 8.96 -12.90 -6.01
C ALA A 131 10.30 -12.16 -6.21
N PRO A 132 11.45 -12.87 -6.20
CA PRO A 132 12.75 -12.26 -6.47
C PRO A 132 12.79 -11.68 -7.89
N LYS A 133 13.23 -10.43 -8.06
CA LYS A 133 13.47 -9.87 -9.39
C LYS A 133 14.73 -10.52 -9.97
N ARG A 134 14.63 -11.16 -11.14
CA ARG A 134 15.80 -11.61 -11.90
C ARG A 134 16.65 -10.39 -12.26
N SER A 135 17.83 -10.24 -11.65
CA SER A 135 18.82 -9.27 -12.14
C SER A 135 19.22 -9.67 -13.56
N GLY A 136 19.14 -8.74 -14.50
CA GLY A 136 19.52 -8.99 -15.89
C GLY A 136 20.96 -9.48 -16.01
N SER A 137 21.15 -10.59 -16.75
CA SER A 137 22.38 -11.06 -17.38
C SER A 137 23.70 -10.72 -16.66
N ALA A 138 24.02 -11.42 -15.57
CA ALA A 138 25.40 -11.72 -15.24
C ALA A 138 25.67 -13.16 -15.69
N ALA A 139 26.66 -13.33 -16.57
CA ALA A 139 27.10 -14.65 -17.02
C ALA A 139 27.45 -15.52 -15.80
N ILE A 140 26.86 -16.71 -15.72
CA ILE A 140 27.15 -17.67 -14.68
C ILE A 140 28.56 -18.22 -14.97
N SER A 141 29.55 -17.82 -14.17
CA SER A 141 30.81 -18.54 -14.06
C SER A 141 30.58 -19.79 -13.20
N GLU A 142 30.95 -20.97 -13.71
CA GLU A 142 30.63 -22.30 -13.17
C GLU A 142 31.39 -22.70 -11.89
N ASP A 143 31.90 -21.75 -11.10
CA ASP A 143 32.80 -22.08 -9.98
C ASP A 143 32.47 -21.30 -8.70
N GLU A 144 31.20 -21.31 -8.27
CA GLU A 144 30.80 -20.78 -6.96
C GLU A 144 30.16 -21.87 -6.08
N SER A 145 30.64 -21.94 -4.83
CA SER A 145 30.25 -22.94 -3.84
C SER A 145 28.78 -22.82 -3.43
N GLN A 146 28.17 -23.94 -3.02
CA GLN A 146 26.75 -24.00 -2.63
C GLN A 146 26.38 -23.12 -1.42
N GLU A 147 27.34 -22.79 -0.55
CA GLU A 147 27.15 -21.87 0.58
C GLU A 147 27.09 -20.41 0.11
N ASP A 148 27.92 -19.99 -0.86
CA ASP A 148 27.85 -18.65 -1.47
C ASP A 148 26.53 -18.41 -2.22
N LEU A 149 25.92 -19.46 -2.78
CA LEU A 149 24.61 -19.39 -3.46
C LEU A 149 23.42 -19.23 -2.48
N LEU A 150 23.59 -19.60 -1.21
CA LEU A 150 22.59 -19.39 -0.16
C LEU A 150 22.71 -17.99 0.43
N GLU A 151 23.92 -17.48 0.65
CA GLU A 151 24.13 -16.10 1.11
C GLU A 151 23.83 -15.04 0.03
N LYS A 152 24.15 -15.29 -1.25
CA LYS A 152 23.81 -14.36 -2.36
C LYS A 152 22.33 -14.37 -2.73
N LYS A 153 21.55 -15.36 -2.29
CA LYS A 153 20.09 -15.40 -2.48
C LYS A 153 19.35 -14.34 -1.66
N ASP A 154 20.04 -13.70 -0.71
CA ASP A 154 19.49 -12.71 0.21
C ASP A 154 19.57 -11.25 -0.26
N LEU A 155 19.97 -10.97 -1.51
CA LEU A 155 20.26 -9.59 -1.92
C LEU A 155 19.80 -9.22 -3.34
N ASN A 156 18.54 -9.46 -3.67
CA ASN A 156 17.83 -8.69 -4.71
C ASN A 156 16.30 -8.74 -4.53
N TYR A 157 15.87 -8.29 -3.37
CA TYR A 157 14.46 -8.16 -3.01
C TYR A 157 13.87 -6.81 -3.44
N MET A 158 12.54 -6.74 -3.49
CA MET A 158 11.81 -5.62 -2.89
C MET A 158 11.09 -6.18 -1.67
N SER A 159 11.79 -6.29 -0.54
CA SER A 159 11.17 -6.61 0.74
C SER A 159 10.07 -5.59 1.05
N LEU A 160 9.12 -5.92 1.93
CA LEU A 160 8.22 -4.90 2.50
C LEU A 160 9.05 -3.68 2.95
N ASP A 161 10.22 -3.86 3.59
CA ASP A 161 11.11 -2.74 3.93
C ASP A 161 11.57 -1.90 2.71
N GLN A 162 11.75 -2.49 1.53
CA GLN A 162 12.04 -1.76 0.29
C GLN A 162 10.80 -1.13 -0.35
N VAL A 163 9.60 -1.70 -0.24
CA VAL A 163 8.37 -1.04 -0.70
C VAL A 163 8.03 0.16 0.19
N LEU A 164 8.19 -0.02 1.51
CA LEU A 164 7.83 0.92 2.56
C LEU A 164 8.93 1.96 2.84
N GLY A 165 10.18 1.66 2.47
CA GLY A 165 11.36 2.47 2.78
C GLY A 165 12.04 3.13 1.57
N VAL A 166 11.54 2.92 0.35
CA VAL A 166 12.09 3.56 -0.84
C VAL A 166 11.59 5.01 -0.94
N ARG A 167 12.53 5.95 -0.84
CA ARG A 167 12.28 7.37 -1.09
C ARG A 167 11.93 7.62 -2.55
N ALA A 168 10.78 8.23 -2.77
CA ALA A 168 10.36 8.78 -4.04
C ALA A 168 11.33 9.87 -4.54
N PRO A 169 11.48 10.01 -5.87
CA PRO A 169 12.25 11.10 -6.46
C PRO A 169 11.72 12.47 -6.00
N GLN A 170 12.63 13.40 -5.71
CA GLN A 170 12.27 14.75 -5.22
C GLN A 170 11.42 15.57 -6.21
N CYS A 171 11.39 15.18 -7.48
CA CYS A 171 10.61 15.86 -8.51
C CYS A 171 9.11 15.47 -8.53
N VAL A 172 8.69 14.56 -7.64
CA VAL A 172 7.30 14.10 -7.54
C VAL A 172 6.69 14.60 -6.23
N ARG A 173 5.58 15.34 -6.34
CA ARG A 173 4.82 15.82 -5.19
C ARG A 173 3.85 14.76 -4.69
N PHE A 174 3.75 14.61 -3.38
CA PHE A 174 2.86 13.64 -2.75
C PHE A 174 1.77 14.33 -1.93
N ALA A 175 0.56 13.79 -2.04
CA ALA A 175 -0.52 13.98 -1.09
C ALA A 175 -0.81 12.66 -0.40
N VAL A 176 -1.04 12.72 0.90
CA VAL A 176 -1.37 11.55 1.72
C VAL A 176 -2.64 11.84 2.52
N ALA A 177 -3.59 10.90 2.47
CA ALA A 177 -4.83 10.93 3.22
C ALA A 177 -4.95 9.67 4.09
N GLN A 178 -5.09 9.83 5.41
CA GLN A 178 -5.26 8.71 6.33
C GLN A 178 -6.68 8.71 6.89
N PHE A 179 -7.41 7.62 6.68
CA PHE A 179 -8.79 7.44 7.15
C PHE A 179 -8.81 6.65 8.47
N ALA A 180 -9.82 6.90 9.32
CA ALA A 180 -9.84 6.46 10.72
C ALA A 180 -9.71 4.95 10.91
N GLU A 181 -10.28 4.16 10.01
CA GLU A 181 -10.32 2.69 10.11
C GLU A 181 -9.48 2.00 9.02
N GLU A 182 -8.46 2.67 8.47
CA GLU A 182 -7.51 2.07 7.53
C GLU A 182 -6.75 0.88 8.15
N ILE A 183 -6.44 -0.17 7.39
CA ILE A 183 -5.84 -1.42 7.90
C ILE A 183 -4.43 -1.25 8.46
N ILE A 184 -3.66 -0.34 7.85
CA ILE A 184 -2.31 0.03 8.29
C ILE A 184 -2.30 1.54 8.48
N MET A 185 -2.16 1.95 9.73
CA MET A 185 -2.07 3.34 10.13
C MET A 185 -0.67 3.63 10.67
N CYS A 186 -0.14 4.80 10.32
CA CYS A 186 1.14 5.25 10.81
C CYS A 186 1.03 6.68 11.34
N PRO A 187 1.93 7.09 12.25
CA PRO A 187 2.09 8.49 12.58
C PRO A 187 2.44 9.29 11.32
N MET A 188 1.75 10.41 11.08
CA MET A 188 2.00 11.26 9.90
C MET A 188 3.45 11.75 9.81
N ALA A 189 4.14 11.86 10.95
CA ALA A 189 5.57 12.16 10.98
C ALA A 189 6.43 11.15 10.20
N TRP A 190 5.98 9.89 10.07
CA TRP A 190 6.68 8.84 9.34
C TRP A 190 6.45 8.93 7.83
N CYS A 191 5.28 9.42 7.38
CA CYS A 191 4.96 9.58 5.96
C CYS A 191 6.01 10.43 5.23
N ARG A 192 6.57 11.45 5.90
CA ARG A 192 7.61 12.33 5.33
C ARG A 192 8.90 11.60 4.96
N SER A 193 9.06 10.34 5.34
CA SER A 193 10.16 9.49 4.87
C SER A 193 9.99 9.05 3.42
N ILE A 194 8.77 9.12 2.84
CA ILE A 194 8.46 8.70 1.48
C ILE A 194 9.00 9.69 0.44
N GLY A 195 8.94 11.00 0.67
CA GLY A 195 9.31 11.98 -0.35
C GLY A 195 8.81 13.39 -0.06
N ASP A 196 8.63 14.18 -1.12
CA ASP A 196 8.10 15.55 -1.04
C ASP A 196 6.58 15.54 -0.81
N ILE A 197 6.18 15.39 0.45
CA ILE A 197 4.78 15.46 0.86
C ILE A 197 4.37 16.92 1.02
N VAL A 198 3.47 17.36 0.14
CA VAL A 198 2.95 18.73 0.09
C VAL A 198 1.54 18.85 0.64
N GLN A 199 0.83 17.73 0.85
CA GLN A 199 -0.49 17.67 1.48
C GLN A 199 -0.58 16.47 2.42
N GLU A 200 -0.99 16.72 3.66
CA GLU A 200 -1.21 15.73 4.71
C GLU A 200 -2.64 15.92 5.22
N THR A 201 -3.46 14.88 5.16
CA THR A 201 -4.85 14.93 5.65
C THR A 201 -5.16 13.71 6.50
N GLU A 202 -5.84 13.94 7.63
CA GLU A 202 -6.38 12.88 8.47
C GLU A 202 -7.89 13.07 8.59
N TYR A 203 -8.63 11.99 8.39
CA TYR A 203 -10.09 11.95 8.50
C TYR A 203 -10.51 11.12 9.71
N ASP A 204 -11.61 11.53 10.35
CA ASP A 204 -12.18 10.92 11.55
C ASP A 204 -13.19 9.79 11.25
N ARG A 205 -13.40 9.48 9.97
CA ARG A 205 -14.31 8.45 9.46
C ARG A 205 -13.80 7.85 8.15
N GLY A 206 -14.28 6.66 7.82
CA GLY A 206 -13.91 5.89 6.63
C GLY A 206 -12.82 4.86 6.92
N GLY A 207 -12.91 3.73 6.24
CA GLY A 207 -11.94 2.64 6.30
C GLY A 207 -11.06 2.53 5.05
N HIS A 208 -10.65 1.29 4.77
CA HIS A 208 -9.78 0.96 3.63
C HIS A 208 -10.41 1.29 2.28
N PHE A 209 -11.74 1.19 2.17
CA PHE A 209 -12.48 1.43 0.94
C PHE A 209 -12.96 2.87 0.87
N ALA A 210 -12.08 3.84 1.15
CA ALA A 210 -12.43 5.26 1.26
C ALA A 210 -13.20 5.83 0.05
N ALA A 211 -12.90 5.36 -1.17
CA ALA A 211 -13.61 5.76 -2.39
C ALA A 211 -15.08 5.30 -2.42
N TRP A 212 -15.42 4.25 -1.68
CA TRP A 212 -16.76 3.69 -1.55
C TRP A 212 -17.47 4.19 -0.29
N GLU A 213 -16.75 4.22 0.83
CA GLU A 213 -17.30 4.57 2.15
C GLU A 213 -17.52 6.08 2.31
N VAL A 214 -16.57 6.88 1.84
CA VAL A 214 -16.56 8.35 2.00
C VAL A 214 -16.08 9.05 0.72
N PRO A 215 -16.76 8.82 -0.44
CA PRO A 215 -16.31 9.31 -1.74
C PRO A 215 -16.07 10.81 -1.78
N GLU A 216 -16.91 11.59 -1.10
CA GLU A 216 -16.79 13.05 -1.07
C GLU A 216 -15.53 13.53 -0.35
N LEU A 217 -15.10 12.84 0.71
CA LEU A 217 -13.87 13.19 1.43
C LEU A 217 -12.65 12.91 0.56
N LEU A 218 -12.58 11.73 -0.05
CA LEU A 218 -11.48 11.38 -0.93
C LEU A 218 -11.43 12.28 -2.17
N ALA A 219 -12.58 12.51 -2.83
CA ALA A 219 -12.66 13.33 -4.02
C ALA A 219 -12.32 14.80 -3.74
N SER A 220 -12.78 15.37 -2.63
CA SER A 220 -12.44 16.74 -2.24
C SER A 220 -10.95 16.88 -1.90
N ASP A 221 -10.34 15.87 -1.27
CA ASP A 221 -8.90 15.86 -0.98
C ASP A 221 -8.05 15.89 -2.26
N ILE A 222 -8.42 15.07 -3.24
CA ILE A 222 -7.77 15.01 -4.56
C ILE A 222 -7.95 16.32 -5.32
N LYS A 223 -9.18 16.87 -5.33
CA LYS A 223 -9.47 18.16 -5.99
C LYS A 223 -8.66 19.29 -5.38
N ARG A 224 -8.59 19.36 -4.05
CA ARG A 224 -7.77 20.36 -3.34
C ARG A 224 -6.30 20.22 -3.72
N PHE A 225 -5.78 19.00 -3.73
CA PHE A 225 -4.39 18.69 -4.09
C PHE A 225 -4.03 19.21 -5.49
N LEU A 226 -4.90 18.97 -6.47
CA LEU A 226 -4.66 19.25 -7.89
C LEU A 226 -5.22 20.60 -8.39
N SER A 227 -5.81 21.41 -7.51
CA SER A 227 -6.42 22.70 -7.86
C SER A 227 -5.42 23.75 -8.36
N ASN A 228 -5.92 24.82 -8.99
CA ASN A 228 -5.12 25.88 -9.62
C ASN A 228 -4.31 26.75 -8.64
N ASN A 229 -4.47 26.54 -7.33
CA ASN A 229 -3.62 27.06 -6.27
C ASN A 229 -3.36 25.98 -5.20
N GLY A 230 -3.51 24.71 -5.59
CA GLY A 230 -3.38 23.56 -4.71
C GLY A 230 -1.92 23.22 -4.43
N PRO A 231 -1.65 22.33 -3.47
CA PRO A 231 -0.29 21.91 -3.14
C PRO A 231 0.51 21.31 -4.31
N ALA A 232 -0.15 20.71 -5.31
CA ALA A 232 0.50 20.21 -6.53
C ALA A 232 0.71 21.28 -7.61
N TYR A 233 0.32 22.54 -7.38
CA TYR A 233 0.41 23.59 -8.38
C TYR A 233 1.85 23.76 -8.88
N GLY A 234 1.99 23.89 -10.21
CA GLY A 234 3.30 23.99 -10.86
C GLY A 234 4.09 22.68 -10.92
N ALA A 235 3.52 21.53 -10.56
CA ALA A 235 4.19 20.23 -10.72
C ALA A 235 4.46 19.87 -12.20
N VAL A 236 3.64 20.39 -13.11
CA VAL A 236 3.85 20.30 -14.56
C VAL A 236 4.21 21.70 -15.06
N ALA A 237 5.41 21.84 -15.63
CA ALA A 237 5.86 23.13 -16.17
C ALA A 237 4.88 23.66 -17.23
N ASN A 238 4.62 24.97 -17.19
CA ASN A 238 3.71 25.67 -18.11
C ASN A 238 2.26 25.17 -18.10
N ARG A 239 1.84 24.50 -17.00
CA ARG A 239 0.45 24.12 -16.74
C ARG A 239 0.06 24.64 -15.35
N ASN A 240 -1.13 25.22 -15.24
CA ASN A 240 -1.60 25.96 -14.07
C ASN A 240 -2.57 25.15 -13.16
N GLY A 241 -2.54 23.82 -13.23
CA GLY A 241 -3.52 22.98 -12.55
C GLY A 241 -4.86 22.94 -13.30
N TYR A 242 -5.65 21.89 -13.02
CA TYR A 242 -6.81 21.40 -13.80
C TYR A 242 -6.73 21.61 -15.33
#